data_AF-A0A418Y906-F1
#
_entry.id   AF-A0A418Y906-F1
#
_cell.length_a   1.000
_cell.length_b   1.000
_cell.length_c   1.000
_cell.angle_alpha   90.00
_cell.angle_beta   90.00
_cell.angle_gamma   90.00
#
_symmetry.space_group_name_H-M   'P 1'
#
loop_
_entity.id
_entity.type
_entity.pdbx_description
1 polymer ?
#
loop_
_entity_poly.entity_id
_entity_poly.type
_entity_poly.pdbx_seq_one_letter_code
_entity_poly.pdbx_strand_id
1 'polypeptide(L)' 'RFMKQDVAAYMKYYNLERLHSANGDLSPVEFENSQLKVSSCS' A
#
# COMPACT_ATOMS: atom_id res chain seq x y z
N ARG A 1 7.14 -12.32 22.04
CA ARG A 1 7.14 -10.84 22.02
C ARG A 1 7.61 -10.25 20.66
N PHE A 2 8.26 -11.04 19.80
CA PHE A 2 8.71 -10.61 18.47
C PHE A 2 7.61 -10.64 17.38
N MET A 3 6.76 -11.67 17.37
CA MET A 3 5.73 -11.84 16.32
C MET A 3 4.87 -10.61 16.05
N LYS A 4 4.44 -9.87 17.07
CA LYS A 4 3.61 -8.66 16.85
C LYS A 4 4.41 -7.52 16.22
N GLN A 5 5.69 -7.38 16.56
CA GLN A 5 6.57 -6.35 16.02
C GLN A 5 6.96 -6.70 14.58
N ASP A 6 7.26 -7.96 14.32
CA ASP A 6 7.59 -8.47 12.98
C ASP A 6 6.39 -8.33 12.03
N VAL A 7 5.18 -8.68 12.50
CA VAL A 7 3.94 -8.50 11.73
C VAL A 7 3.66 -7.03 11.48
N ALA A 8 3.84 -6.15 12.46
CA ALA A 8 3.64 -4.71 12.27
C ALA A 8 4.65 -4.12 11.27
N ALA A 9 5.92 -4.52 11.36
CA ALA A 9 6.96 -4.11 10.41
C ALA A 9 6.65 -4.62 8.99
N TYR A 10 6.22 -5.87 8.87
CA TYR A 10 5.83 -6.46 7.59
C TYR A 10 4.62 -5.75 6.97
N MET A 11 3.57 -5.48 7.76
CA MET A 11 2.39 -4.73 7.30
C MET A 11 2.76 -3.34 6.81
N LYS A 12 3.63 -2.63 7.55
CA LYS A 12 4.12 -1.31 7.12
C LYS A 12 4.88 -1.40 5.80
N TYR A 13 5.84 -2.32 5.70
CA TYR A 13 6.63 -2.52 4.48
C TYR A 13 5.73 -2.85 3.29
N TYR A 14 4.80 -3.79 3.44
CA TYR A 14 3.94 -4.21 2.34
C TYR A 14 3.02 -3.08 1.86
N ASN A 15 2.38 -2.36 2.79
CA ASN A 15 1.37 -1.36 2.44
C ASN A 15 1.98 -0.04 1.94
N LEU A 16 3.14 0.38 2.46
CA LEU A 16 3.71 1.69 2.19
C LEU A 16 4.93 1.66 1.28
N GLU A 17 5.79 0.64 1.38
CA GLU A 17 7.13 0.66 0.78
C GLU A 17 7.25 -0.30 -0.41
N ARG A 18 6.49 -1.40 -0.43
CA ARG A 18 6.56 -2.39 -1.51
C ARG A 18 5.91 -1.85 -2.78
N LEU A 19 6.71 -1.64 -3.82
CA LEU A 19 6.23 -1.29 -5.16
C LEU A 19 5.74 -2.53 -5.90
N HIS A 20 4.61 -2.42 -6.60
CA HIS A 20 4.04 -3.52 -7.38
C HIS A 20 3.94 -3.10 -8.84
N SER A 21 4.59 -3.84 -9.75
CA SER A 21 4.57 -3.56 -11.19
C SER A 21 3.15 -3.60 -11.78
N ALA A 22 2.28 -4.46 -11.23
CA ALA A 22 0.86 -4.50 -11.60
C ALA A 22 0.10 -3.20 -11.26
N ASN A 23 0.57 -2.46 -10.25
CA ASN A 23 -0.01 -1.19 -9.82
C ASN A 23 0.72 0.02 -10.43
N GLY A 24 1.53 -0.18 -11.47
CA GLY A 24 2.33 0.88 -12.08
C GLY A 24 3.50 1.33 -11.19
N ASP A 25 4.12 0.38 -10.50
CA ASP A 25 5.21 0.61 -9.53
C ASP A 25 4.81 1.51 -8.35
N LEU A 26 3.51 1.61 -8.05
CA LEU A 26 2.98 2.23 -6.84
C LEU A 26 2.95 1.22 -5.68
N SER A 27 3.00 1.74 -4.45
CA SER A 27 2.65 0.94 -3.28
C SER A 27 1.14 0.70 -3.21
N PRO A 28 0.68 -0.33 -2.49
CA PRO A 28 -0.76 -0.62 -2.37
C PRO A 28 -1.61 0.59 -1.95
N VAL A 29 -1.15 1.37 -0.96
CA VAL A 29 -1.91 2.55 -0.50
C VAL A 29 -1.97 3.65 -1.55
N GLU A 30 -0.88 3.88 -2.27
CA GLU A 30 -0.82 4.91 -3.32
C GLU A 30 -1.72 4.54 -4.51
N PHE A 31 -1.75 3.26 -4.85
CA PHE A 31 -2.67 2.75 -5.86
C PHE A 31 -4.14 2.96 -5.47
N GLU A 32 -4.54 2.56 -4.26
CA GLU A 32 -5.92 2.77 -3.77
C GLU A 32 -6.29 4.27 -3.75
N ASN A 33 -5.39 5.13 -3.28
CA ASN A 33 -5.59 6.58 -3.27
C ASN A 33 -5.77 7.15 -4.69
N SER A 34 -5.01 6.66 -5.67
CA SER A 34 -5.13 7.09 -7.06
C SER A 34 -6.50 6.73 -7.66
N GLN A 35 -7.04 5.57 -7.31
CA GLN A 35 -8.36 5.11 -7.74
C GLN A 35 -9.48 5.96 -7.13
N LEU A 36 -9.37 6.30 -5.84
CA LEU A 36 -10.32 7.17 -5.15
C LEU A 36 -10.36 8.58 -5.76
N LYS A 37 -9.20 9.13 -6.14
CA LYS A 37 -9.11 10.44 -6.81
C LYS A 37 -9.82 10.45 -8.16
N VAL A 38 -9.85 9.33 -8.88
CA VAL A 38 -10.57 9.22 -10.16
C VAL A 38 -12.09 9.14 -9.93
N SER A 39 -12.54 8.66 -8.77
CA SER A 39 -13.96 8.53 -8.44
C SER A 39 -14.64 9.81 -7.92
N SER A 40 -13.90 10.89 -7.61
CA SER A 40 -14.49 12.16 -7.15
C SER A 40 -14.95 13.11 -8.27
N CYS A 41 -14.92 12.66 -9.52
CA CYS A 41 -15.58 13.31 -10.64
C CYS A 41 -16.79 12.47 -11.05
N SER A 42 -17.89 12.61 -10.30
CA SER A 42 -19.24 12.16 -10.65
C SER A 42 -20.24 13.15 -10.11
#